data_AF-A0A526RQ07-F1
#
_entry.id   AF-A0A526RQ07-F1
#
_cell.length_a   1.000
_cell.length_b   1.000
_cell.length_c   1.000
_cell.angle_alpha   90.00
_cell.angle_beta   90.00
_cell.angle_gamma   90.00
#
_symmetry.space_group_name_H-M   'P 1'
#
loop_
_entity.id
_entity.type
_entity.pdbx_description
1 polymer ?
#
loop_
_entity_poly.entity_id
_entity_poly.type
_entity_poly.pdbx_seq_one_letter_code
_entity_poly.pdbx_strand_id
1 'polypeptide(L)' 'VHAGVGKISFDVKALEENVRAFADAVNKAKPSGAKGNYVKKVSVTSTMGPGLKLDIATLAAS' A
#
# COMPACT_ATOMS: atom_id res chain seq x y z
N VAL A 1 7.93 -3.09 -5.34
CA VAL A 1 8.40 -2.28 -4.20
C VAL A 1 7.78 -2.83 -2.93
N HIS A 2 8.55 -2.91 -1.85
CA HIS A 2 8.05 -3.25 -0.52
C HIS A 2 8.50 -2.18 0.47
N ALA A 3 7.69 -1.93 1.49
CA ALA A 3 8.03 -0.99 2.56
C ALA A 3 7.40 -1.46 3.87
N GLY A 4 8.08 -1.17 4.97
CA GLY A 4 7.50 -1.35 6.30
C GLY A 4 6.49 -0.25 6.58
N VAL A 5 5.22 -0.62 6.72
CA VAL A 5 4.11 0.32 7.01
C VAL A 5 3.77 0.42 8.51
N GLY A 6 4.43 -0.39 9.35
CA GLY A 6 4.28 -0.34 10.80
C GLY A 6 4.59 -1.67 11.48
N LYS A 7 4.23 -1.77 12.76
CA LYS A 7 4.33 -2.98 13.58
C LYS A 7 2.95 -3.33 14.15
N ILE A 8 2.79 -4.57 14.60
CA ILE A 8 1.53 -5.04 15.22
C ILE A 8 1.15 -4.27 16.49
N SER A 9 2.13 -3.62 17.14
CA SER A 9 1.92 -2.79 18.33
C SER A 9 1.34 -1.41 18.02
N PHE A 10 1.13 -1.07 16.75
CA PHE A 10 0.56 0.22 16.35
C PHE A 10 -0.96 0.14 16.37
N ASP A 11 -1.61 1.28 16.56
CA ASP A 11 -3.05 1.35 16.44
C ASP A 11 -3.51 1.05 15.01
N VAL A 12 -4.68 0.46 14.87
CA VAL A 12 -5.23 0.02 13.58
C VAL A 12 -5.41 1.21 12.63
N LYS A 13 -5.87 2.36 13.15
CA LYS A 13 -6.02 3.58 12.35
C LYS A 13 -4.68 4.10 11.82
N ALA A 14 -3.65 4.10 12.65
CA ALA A 14 -2.32 4.54 12.25
C ALA A 14 -1.73 3.62 11.17
N LEU A 15 -1.96 2.30 11.26
CA LEU A 15 -1.56 1.36 10.21
C LEU A 15 -2.30 1.61 8.90
N GLU A 16 -3.60 1.88 8.95
CA GLU A 16 -4.41 2.21 7.77
C GLU A 16 -3.92 3.49 7.09
N GLU A 17 -3.69 4.55 7.86
CA GLU A 17 -3.16 5.83 7.37
C GLU A 17 -1.78 5.66 6.72
N ASN A 18 -0.89 4.89 7.33
CA ASN A 18 0.44 4.61 6.78
C ASN A 18 0.36 3.87 5.44
N VAL A 19 -0.54 2.89 5.32
CA VAL A 19 -0.75 2.13 4.08
C VAL A 19 -1.30 3.02 2.97
N ARG A 20 -2.27 3.88 3.29
CA ARG A 20 -2.85 4.87 2.35
C ARG A 20 -1.78 5.88 1.89
N ALA A 21 -1.05 6.47 2.82
CA ALA A 21 0.03 7.42 2.53
C ALA A 21 1.12 6.80 1.64
N PHE A 22 1.47 5.54 1.89
CA PHE A 22 2.43 4.82 1.06
C PHE A 22 1.92 4.60 -0.37
N ALA A 23 0.66 4.18 -0.52
CA ALA A 23 0.06 3.99 -1.84
C ALA A 23 -0.03 5.31 -2.63
N ASP A 24 -0.37 6.41 -1.97
CA ASP A 24 -0.38 7.75 -2.57
C ASP A 24 1.01 8.18 -3.03
N ALA A 25 2.03 7.96 -2.21
CA ALA A 25 3.41 8.26 -2.58
C ALA A 25 3.86 7.45 -3.80
N VAL A 26 3.50 6.16 -3.87
CA VAL A 26 3.78 5.31 -5.04
C VAL A 26 3.04 5.82 -6.27
N ASN A 27 1.76 6.14 -6.16
CA ASN A 27 0.98 6.68 -7.29
C ASN A 27 1.54 8.01 -7.81
N LYS A 28 1.98 8.90 -6.93
CA LYS A 28 2.65 10.17 -7.29
C LYS A 28 4.03 9.95 -7.93
N ALA A 29 4.73 8.87 -7.56
CA ALA A 29 6.00 8.50 -8.16
C ALA A 29 5.86 7.88 -9.57
N LYS A 30 4.65 7.84 -10.14
CA LYS A 30 4.41 7.39 -11.52
C LYS A 30 5.22 8.25 -12.51
N PRO A 31 6.16 7.68 -13.27
CA PRO A 31 6.91 8.43 -14.27
C PRO A 31 5.98 8.85 -15.42
N SER A 32 6.23 10.03 -15.99
CA SER A 32 5.43 10.63 -17.06
C SER A 32 5.31 9.75 -18.32
N GLY A 33 6.28 8.87 -18.57
CA GLY A 33 6.27 7.90 -19.66
C GLY A 33 5.44 6.63 -19.41
N ALA A 34 4.97 6.39 -18.18
CA ALA A 34 4.27 5.15 -17.83
C ALA A 34 2.80 5.21 -18.26
N LYS A 35 2.44 4.49 -19.32
CA LYS A 35 1.06 4.32 -19.79
C LYS A 35 0.36 3.17 -19.03
N GLY A 36 -0.93 3.34 -18.72
CA GLY A 36 -1.76 2.32 -18.05
C GLY A 36 -1.68 2.31 -16.52
N ASN A 37 -2.13 1.19 -15.91
CA ASN A 37 -2.12 0.99 -14.46
C ASN A 37 -0.70 0.89 -13.93
N TYR A 38 -0.30 1.86 -13.11
CA TYR A 38 1.03 1.91 -12.50
C TYR A 38 1.18 0.86 -11.39
N VAL A 39 0.14 0.66 -10.57
CA VAL A 39 0.07 -0.37 -9.54
C VAL A 39 -0.83 -1.50 -10.03
N LYS A 40 -0.30 -2.73 -10.08
CA LYS A 40 -1.02 -3.93 -10.56
C LYS A 40 -1.59 -4.80 -9.44
N LYS A 41 -0.90 -4.87 -8.32
CA LYS A 41 -1.27 -5.72 -7.18
C LYS A 41 -0.70 -5.13 -5.90
N VAL A 42 -1.49 -5.18 -4.83
CA VAL A 42 -1.06 -4.82 -3.47
C VAL A 42 -1.28 -6.02 -2.56
N SER A 43 -0.34 -6.27 -1.67
CA SER A 43 -0.44 -7.32 -0.67
C SER A 43 0.23 -6.88 0.63
N VAL A 44 -0.43 -7.16 1.75
CA VAL A 44 0.09 -6.90 3.09
C VAL A 44 0.40 -8.23 3.76
N THR A 45 1.56 -8.30 4.40
CA THR A 45 2.04 -9.48 5.09
C THR A 45 2.77 -9.07 6.35
N SER A 46 2.74 -9.93 7.37
CA SER A 46 3.71 -9.85 8.46
C SER A 46 4.98 -10.59 8.07
N THR A 47 6.06 -10.40 8.84
CA THR A 47 7.40 -10.97 8.54
C THR A 47 7.38 -12.49 8.38
N MET A 48 6.52 -13.20 9.11
CA MET A 48 6.43 -14.66 9.12
C MET A 48 5.00 -15.18 8.86
N GLY A 49 4.08 -14.32 8.43
CA GLY A 49 2.68 -14.68 8.23
C GLY A 49 2.30 -14.82 6.75
N PRO A 50 1.09 -15.33 6.48
CA PRO A 50 0.54 -15.34 5.13
C PRO A 50 0.25 -13.92 4.65
N GLY A 51 0.49 -13.68 3.36
CA GLY A 51 0.17 -12.41 2.71
C GLY A 51 -1.30 -12.34 2.28
N LEU A 52 -1.97 -11.24 2.65
CA LEU A 52 -3.33 -10.93 2.21
C LEU A 52 -3.28 -9.98 1.01
N LYS A 53 -4.00 -10.33 -0.05
CA LYS A 53 -4.17 -9.43 -1.21
C LYS A 53 -5.17 -8.35 -0.82
N LEU A 54 -4.81 -7.10 -1.09
CA LEU A 54 -5.70 -5.96 -0.91
C LEU A 54 -6.22 -5.51 -2.26
N ASP A 55 -7.46 -5.02 -2.26
CA ASP A 55 -8.02 -4.33 -3.41
C ASP A 55 -7.43 -2.93 -3.52
N ILE A 56 -6.97 -2.58 -4.71
CA ILE A 56 -6.36 -1.29 -5.02
C ILE A 56 -7.43 -0.19 -5.03
N ALA A 57 -8.68 -0.52 -5.38
CA ALA A 57 -9.78 0.43 -5.38
C ALA A 57 -10.03 1.02 -3.98
N THR A 58 -9.91 0.18 -2.94
CA THR A 58 -10.13 0.59 -1.54
C THR A 58 -9.04 1.52 -1.01
N LEU A 59 -7.82 1.48 -1.57
CA LEU A 59 -6.74 2.39 -1.17
C LEU A 59 -6.86 3.79 -1.78
N ALA A 60 -7.68 3.97 -2.83
CA ALA A 60 -7.86 5.24 -3.53
C ALA A 60 -9.05 6.08 -3.01
N ALA A 61 -9.87 5.53 -2.10
CA ALA A 61 -11.03 6.23 -1.57
C ALA A 61 -10.62 7.16 -0.41
N SER A 62 -10.61 8.46 -0.69
CA SER A 62 -10.45 9.55 0.28
C SER A 62 -11.52 9.49 1.37
#